data_AF-A4BNR1-F1
#
_entry.id   AF-A4BNR1-F1
#
_cell.length_a   1.000
_cell.length_b   1.000
_cell.length_c   1.000
_cell.angle_alpha   90.00
_cell.angle_beta   90.00
_cell.angle_gamma   90.00
#
_symmetry.space_group_name_H-M   'P 1'
#
loop_
_entity.id
_entity.type
_entity.pdbx_description
1 polymer ?
#
loop_
_entity_poly.entity_id
_entity_poly.type
_entity_poly.pdbx_seq_one_letter_code
_entity_poly.pdbx_strand_id
1 'polypeptide(L)' 'MREPRRQSCRVEYQGERIVISGSSTEIHREAARIIRRFASSATPYRLVSDTANQVVLERPGS' A
#
# COMPACT_ATOMS: atom_id res chain seq x y z
N MET A 1 -12.91 23.85 -5.14
CA MET A 1 -11.84 23.03 -5.74
C MET A 1 -11.41 22.01 -4.69
N ARG A 2 -11.50 20.70 -4.95
CA ARG A 2 -10.99 19.68 -4.01
C ARG A 2 -9.48 19.58 -4.25
N GLU A 3 -8.67 20.08 -3.33
CA GLU A 3 -7.25 19.72 -3.28
C GLU A 3 -7.17 18.19 -3.21
N PRO A 4 -6.40 17.52 -4.10
CA PRO A 4 -6.04 16.14 -3.84
C PRO A 4 -5.28 16.18 -2.52
N ARG A 5 -5.88 15.61 -1.46
CA ARG A 5 -5.22 15.43 -0.16
C ARG A 5 -3.79 15.02 -0.47
N ARG A 6 -2.82 15.87 -0.14
CA ARG A 6 -1.40 15.59 -0.33
C ARG A 6 -1.13 14.27 0.38
N GLN A 7 -1.17 13.18 -0.38
CA GLN A 7 -0.76 11.89 0.12
C GLN A 7 0.76 12.03 0.23
N SER A 8 1.24 12.22 1.44
CA SER A 8 2.68 12.32 1.72
C SER A 8 3.43 11.02 1.38
N CYS A 9 2.70 9.96 1.03
CA CYS A 9 3.21 8.72 0.47
C CYS A 9 2.72 8.56 -0.97
N ARG A 10 3.63 8.08 -1.83
CA ARG A 10 3.40 7.72 -3.21
C ARG A 10 2.98 6.26 -3.28
N VAL A 11 1.87 5.97 -3.95
CA VAL A 11 1.36 4.60 -4.15
C VAL A 11 1.41 4.26 -5.63
N GLU A 12 2.09 3.18 -5.98
CA GLU A 12 2.27 2.70 -7.34
C GLU A 12 1.74 1.27 -7.46
N TYR A 13 0.78 1.07 -8.36
CA TYR A 13 0.18 -0.25 -8.62
C TYR A 13 0.95 -0.91 -9.78
N GLN A 14 1.65 -2.00 -9.48
CA GLN A 14 2.44 -2.81 -10.41
C GLN A 14 1.78 -4.18 -10.59
N GLY A 15 0.59 -4.21 -11.19
CA GLY A 15 -0.18 -5.45 -11.42
C GLY A 15 -0.63 -6.12 -10.11
N GLU A 16 0.08 -7.17 -9.71
CA GLU A 16 -0.15 -7.91 -8.47
C GLU A 16 0.52 -7.27 -7.24
N ARG A 17 1.41 -6.30 -7.48
CA ARG A 17 2.15 -5.58 -6.45
C ARG A 17 1.64 -4.16 -6.27
N ILE A 18 1.72 -3.66 -5.04
CA ILE A 18 1.55 -2.25 -4.70
C ILE A 18 2.81 -1.80 -3.98
N VAL A 19 3.49 -0.81 -4.55
CA VAL A 19 4.66 -0.17 -3.95
C VAL A 19 4.22 1.14 -3.32
N ILE A 20 4.48 1.29 -2.03
CA ILE A 20 4.11 2.47 -1.24
C ILE A 20 5.42 3.08 -0.75
N SER A 21 5.74 4.29 -1.19
CA SER A 21 6.99 4.99 -0.82
C SER A 21 6.69 6.30 -0.11
N GLY A 22 7.46 6.67 0.91
CA GLY A 22 7.19 7.86 1.72
C GLY A 22 7.87 7.78 3.09
N SER A 23 7.39 8.57 4.05
CA SER A 23 7.87 8.44 5.44
C SER A 23 7.37 7.14 6.08
N SER A 24 8.18 6.48 6.91
CA SER A 24 7.82 5.22 7.59
C SER A 24 6.40 5.25 8.18
N THR A 25 6.06 6.27 8.98
CA THR A 25 4.73 6.37 9.59
C THR A 25 3.59 6.39 8.56
N GLU A 26 3.78 7.05 7.42
CA GLU A 26 2.75 7.21 6.40
C GLU A 26 2.63 5.99 5.50
N ILE A 27 3.75 5.37 5.12
CA ILE A 27 3.73 4.13 4.34
C ILE A 27 3.03 3.00 5.11
N HIS A 28 3.27 2.85 6.42
CA HIS A 28 2.59 1.82 7.22
C HIS A 28 1.10 2.13 7.38
N ARG A 29 0.72 3.40 7.56
CA ARG A 29 -0.69 3.80 7.65
C ARG A 29 -1.45 3.52 6.36
N GLU A 30 -0.86 3.84 5.20
CA GLU A 30 -1.50 3.61 3.91
C GLU A 30 -1.52 2.12 3.57
N ALA A 31 -0.45 1.38 3.86
CA ALA A 31 -0.41 -0.08 3.72
C ALA A 31 -1.51 -0.76 4.55
N ALA A 32 -1.65 -0.40 5.82
CA ALA A 32 -2.70 -0.93 6.70
C ALA A 32 -4.10 -0.60 6.19
N ARG A 33 -4.31 0.60 5.62
CA ARG A 33 -5.59 0.98 5.01
C ARG A 33 -5.90 0.12 3.79
N ILE A 34 -4.92 -0.12 2.93
CA ILE A 34 -5.06 -0.97 1.75
C ILE A 34 -5.38 -2.40 2.17
N ILE A 35 -4.59 -3.00 3.06
CA ILE A 35 -4.82 -4.35 3.58
C ILE A 35 -6.23 -4.46 4.17
N ARG A 36 -6.65 -3.52 5.02
CA ARG A 36 -8.01 -3.51 5.60
C ARG A 36 -9.10 -3.42 4.55
N ARG A 37 -8.91 -2.61 3.51
CA ARG A 37 -9.88 -2.46 2.41
C ARG A 37 -10.05 -3.76 1.62
N PHE A 38 -8.99 -4.53 1.47
CA PHE A 38 -8.98 -5.81 0.75
C PHE A 38 -9.08 -7.02 1.70
N ALA A 39 -9.33 -6.83 3.00
CA ALA A 39 -9.38 -7.91 3.98
C ALA A 39 -10.53 -8.90 3.73
N SER A 40 -11.60 -8.46 3.07
CA SER A 40 -12.72 -9.31 2.63
C SER A 40 -12.59 -9.79 1.18
N SER A 41 -11.49 -9.48 0.51
CA SER A 41 -11.23 -9.97 -0.85
C SER A 41 -10.76 -11.43 -0.80
N ALA A 42 -11.08 -12.20 -1.84
CA ALA A 42 -10.60 -13.58 -2.00
C ALA A 42 -9.07 -13.67 -2.06
N THR A 43 -8.40 -12.59 -2.47
CA THR A 43 -6.92 -12.49 -2.54
C THR A 43 -6.43 -11.25 -1.78
N PRO A 44 -6.28 -11.33 -0.44
CA PRO A 44 -5.79 -10.21 0.34
C PRO A 44 -4.32 -9.92 0.01
N TYR A 45 -4.00 -8.65 -0.17
CA TYR A 45 -2.62 -8.19 -0.27
C TYR A 45 -1.84 -8.56 1.00
N ARG A 46 -0.63 -9.06 0.82
CA ARG A 46 0.31 -9.41 1.88
C ARG A 46 1.54 -8.51 1.80
N LEU A 47 2.08 -8.16 2.95
CA LEU A 47 3.35 -7.43 3.05
C LEU A 47 4.49 -8.37 2.62
N VAL A 48 5.22 -8.00 1.57
CA VAL A 48 6.39 -8.77 1.07
C VAL A 48 7.70 -8.03 1.24
N SER A 49 7.66 -6.70 1.39
CA SER A 49 8.80 -5.88 1.74
C SER A 49 8.38 -4.75 2.65
N ASP A 50 9.19 -4.48 3.66
CA ASP A 50 8.98 -3.39 4.63
C ASP A 50 10.33 -2.76 4.96
N THR A 51 10.48 -1.51 4.54
CA THR A 51 11.69 -0.72 4.71
C THR A 51 11.32 0.66 5.25
N ALA A 52 12.30 1.40 5.77
CA ALA A 52 12.06 2.70 6.41
C ALA A 52 11.37 3.75 5.51
N ASN A 53 11.45 3.60 4.19
CA ASN A 53 10.91 4.54 3.21
C ASN A 53 10.02 3.88 2.15
N GLN A 54 9.84 2.56 2.20
CA GLN A 54 9.07 1.83 1.21
C GLN A 54 8.45 0.55 1.80
N VAL A 55 7.17 0.34 1.50
CA VAL A 55 6.45 -0.91 1.74
C VAL A 55 6.00 -1.48 0.41
N VAL A 56 6.16 -2.79 0.23
CA VAL A 56 5.62 -3.51 -0.93
C VAL A 56 4.60 -4.51 -0.45
N LEU A 57 3.40 -4.40 -1.01
CA LEU A 57 2.33 -5.36 -0.87
C LEU A 57 2.24 -6.20 -2.14
N GLU A 58 2.01 -7.50 -2.02
CA GLU A 58 1.79 -8.40 -3.16
C GLU A 58 0.52 -9.21 -2.90
N ARG A 59 -0.31 -9.40 -3.94
CA ARG A 59 -1.38 -10.38 -3.90
C ARG A 59 -0.80 -11.76 -4.15
N PRO A 60 -1.08 -12.76 -3.31
CA PRO A 60 -0.80 -14.14 -3.69
C PRO A 60 -1.64 -14.44 -4.94
N GLY A 61 -0.96 -14.90 -6.00
CA GLY A 61 -1.53 -15.06 -7.33
C GLY A 61 -2.86 -15.81 -7.36
N SER A 62 -3.72 -15.35 -8.27
CA SER A 62 -4.99 -15.97 -8.66
C SER A 62 -4.81 -17.30 -9.37
#